data_AF-A0A1V0PZS4-F1
#
_entry.id   AF-A0A1V0PZS4-F1
#
_cell.length_a   1.000
_cell.length_b   1.000
_cell.length_c   1.000
_cell.angle_alpha   90.00
_cell.angle_beta   90.00
_cell.angle_gamma   90.00
#
_symmetry.space_group_name_H-M   'P 1'
#
loop_
_entity.id
_entity.type
_entity.pdbx_description
1 polymer ?
#
loop_
_entity_poly.entity_id
_entity_poly.type
_entity_poly.pdbx_seq_one_letter_code
_entity_poly.pdbx_strand_id
1 'polypeptide(L)'
;MANEETQLKEGRSRLVRLLHLRHLGLDPDQGGQGEGAYRSNEANTANALEHVLGKRLERSQKNIGGDWVSRGAGGAVDKVYDDCSPPRHAFFETQFDNFRASLKRHTSQKSGIHVVVVDVRNRDLTPDQIKRVLSVIKELSPGERKKVLLLVNEDGHAPR
;
A
#
# COMPACT_ATOMS: atom_id res chain seq x y z
N MET A 1 -7.53 7.87 40.18
CA MET A 1 -8.73 7.50 39.39
C MET A 1 -8.74 8.13 37.98
N ALA A 2 -8.61 9.46 37.79
CA ALA A 2 -8.59 10.06 36.43
C ALA A 2 -7.42 9.60 35.52
N ASN A 3 -6.28 9.25 36.13
CA ASN A 3 -5.09 8.75 35.41
C ASN A 3 -5.31 7.33 34.84
N GLU A 4 -5.97 6.44 35.59
CA GLU A 4 -6.18 5.04 35.18
C GLU A 4 -7.21 4.93 34.05
N GLU A 5 -8.28 5.72 34.08
CA GLU A 5 -9.29 5.73 33.01
C GLU A 5 -8.71 6.27 31.69
N THR A 6 -7.81 7.25 31.78
CA THR A 6 -7.12 7.81 30.61
C THR A 6 -6.16 6.78 29.99
N GLN A 7 -5.34 6.12 30.82
CA GLN A 7 -4.44 5.06 30.37
C GLN A 7 -5.19 3.88 29.75
N LEU A 8 -6.35 3.49 30.30
CA LEU A 8 -7.20 2.45 29.72
C LEU A 8 -7.77 2.85 28.35
N LYS A 9 -8.19 4.11 28.16
CA LYS A 9 -8.69 4.61 26.88
C LYS A 9 -7.59 4.64 25.81
N GLU A 10 -6.40 5.09 26.17
CA GLU A 10 -5.22 5.09 25.29
C GLU A 10 -4.81 3.68 24.91
N GLY A 11 -4.74 2.77 25.89
CA GLY A 11 -4.41 1.36 25.67
C GLY A 11 -5.39 0.67 24.71
N ARG A 12 -6.70 0.89 24.88
CA ARG A 12 -7.73 0.36 23.97
C ARG A 12 -7.58 0.91 22.56
N SER A 13 -7.39 2.22 22.42
CA SER A 13 -7.18 2.87 21.12
C SER A 13 -5.95 2.31 20.40
N ARG A 14 -4.86 2.10 21.13
CA ARG A 14 -3.63 1.49 20.60
C ARG A 14 -3.86 0.05 20.15
N LEU A 15 -4.55 -0.77 20.94
CA LEU A 15 -4.86 -2.15 20.58
C LEU A 15 -5.74 -2.21 19.32
N VAL A 16 -6.79 -1.40 19.25
CA VAL A 16 -7.66 -1.31 18.05
C VAL A 16 -6.85 -0.92 16.82
N ARG A 17 -5.90 0.01 16.94
CA ARG A 17 -4.99 0.38 15.85
C ARG A 17 -4.10 -0.79 15.42
N LEU A 18 -3.51 -1.52 16.37
CA LEU A 18 -2.64 -2.66 16.05
C LEU A 18 -3.40 -3.80 15.36
N LEU A 19 -4.61 -4.11 15.82
CA LEU A 19 -5.47 -5.11 15.18
C LEU A 19 -5.88 -4.67 13.77
N HIS A 20 -6.16 -3.38 13.58
CA HIS A 20 -6.46 -2.81 12.27
C HIS A 20 -5.28 -2.96 11.29
N LEU A 21 -4.08 -2.57 11.70
CA LEU A 21 -2.88 -2.69 10.87
C LEU A 21 -2.56 -4.14 10.55
N ARG A 22 -2.79 -5.06 11.51
CA ARG A 22 -2.69 -6.49 11.25
C ARG A 22 -3.65 -6.91 10.15
N HIS A 23 -4.91 -6.48 10.21
CA HIS A 23 -5.93 -6.84 9.23
C HIS A 23 -5.61 -6.30 7.82
N LEU A 24 -5.07 -5.09 7.70
CA LEU A 24 -4.66 -4.51 6.42
C LEU A 24 -3.56 -5.31 5.70
N GLY A 25 -2.71 -6.00 6.47
CA GLY A 25 -1.65 -6.86 5.94
C GLY A 25 -2.06 -8.30 5.68
N LEU A 26 -3.31 -8.70 5.91
CA LEU A 26 -3.75 -10.06 5.60
C LEU A 26 -4.10 -10.15 4.11
N ASP A 27 -3.39 -11.00 3.37
CA ASP A 27 -3.72 -11.33 2.00
C ASP A 27 -4.72 -12.50 2.01
N PRO A 28 -6.01 -12.31 1.66
CA PRO A 28 -6.99 -13.38 1.70
C PRO A 28 -6.74 -14.44 0.61
N ASP A 29 -6.01 -14.10 -0.45
CA ASP A 29 -5.75 -14.97 -1.60
C ASP A 29 -4.51 -15.84 -1.41
N GLN A 30 -3.66 -15.51 -0.45
CA GLN A 30 -2.52 -16.33 -0.05
C GLN A 30 -2.75 -16.91 1.35
N GLY A 31 -2.57 -18.21 1.54
CA GLY A 31 -2.71 -18.86 2.86
C GLY A 31 -3.29 -20.26 2.79
N GLY A 32 -2.86 -21.13 3.71
CA GLY A 32 -3.47 -22.46 3.89
C GLY A 32 -4.77 -22.37 4.70
N GLN A 33 -5.71 -23.28 4.45
CA GLN A 33 -6.93 -23.48 5.25
C GLN A 33 -7.80 -22.23 5.51
N GLY A 34 -7.85 -21.28 4.56
CA GLY A 34 -8.77 -20.14 4.62
C GLY A 34 -8.33 -18.99 5.53
N GLU A 35 -7.15 -19.08 6.14
CA GLU A 35 -6.53 -17.98 6.87
C GLU A 35 -5.58 -17.23 5.92
N GLY A 36 -5.85 -15.94 5.69
CA GLY A 36 -4.98 -15.10 4.86
C GLY A 36 -3.56 -14.97 5.44
N ALA A 37 -2.55 -14.94 4.56
CA ALA A 37 -1.15 -14.83 4.91
C ALA A 37 -0.84 -13.38 5.28
N TYR A 38 -0.16 -13.19 6.40
CA TYR A 38 0.22 -11.85 6.82
C TYR A 38 1.47 -11.36 6.06
N ARG A 39 1.34 -10.20 5.43
CA ARG A 39 2.36 -9.53 4.62
C ARG A 39 2.70 -8.18 5.24
N SER A 40 3.80 -8.14 5.98
CA SER A 40 4.23 -6.95 6.73
C SER A 40 4.50 -5.74 5.82
N ASN A 41 4.98 -5.98 4.60
CA ASN A 41 5.17 -4.91 3.61
C ASN A 41 3.85 -4.24 3.23
N GLU A 42 2.80 -5.03 2.97
CA GLU A 42 1.47 -4.52 2.64
C GLU A 42 0.84 -3.78 3.82
N ALA A 43 0.98 -4.29 5.06
CA ALA A 43 0.54 -3.57 6.26
C ALA A 43 1.20 -2.19 6.39
N ASN A 44 2.51 -2.10 6.14
CA ASN A 44 3.27 -0.84 6.23
C ASN A 44 2.89 0.15 5.11
N THR A 45 2.68 -0.35 3.89
CA THR A 45 2.18 0.46 2.76
C THR A 45 0.79 1.01 3.08
N ALA A 46 -0.13 0.15 3.53
CA ALA A 46 -1.50 0.54 3.85
C ALA A 46 -1.56 1.56 5.00
N ASN A 47 -0.77 1.34 6.06
CA ASN A 47 -0.68 2.29 7.18
C ASN A 47 -0.34 3.70 6.69
N ALA A 48 0.67 3.82 5.85
CA ALA A 48 1.07 5.13 5.34
C ALA A 48 0.11 5.72 4.33
N LEU A 49 -0.50 4.86 3.52
CA LEU A 49 -1.57 5.28 2.62
C LEU A 49 -2.73 5.89 3.41
N GLU A 50 -3.13 5.30 4.54
CA GLU A 50 -4.13 5.92 5.43
C GLU A 50 -3.70 7.29 5.96
N HIS A 51 -2.42 7.43 6.35
CA HIS A 51 -1.88 8.71 6.79
C HIS A 51 -1.95 9.78 5.68
N VAL A 52 -1.57 9.43 4.45
CA VAL A 52 -1.65 10.34 3.29
C VAL A 52 -3.10 10.70 2.93
N LEU A 53 -4.01 9.73 3.02
CA LEU A 53 -5.41 9.93 2.65
C LEU A 53 -6.24 10.61 3.74
N GLY A 54 -5.78 10.61 4.99
CA GLY A 54 -6.58 11.04 6.15
C GLY A 54 -7.84 10.17 6.35
N LYS A 55 -7.83 8.93 5.84
CA LYS A 55 -8.97 8.02 5.83
C LYS A 55 -8.53 6.62 6.21
N ARG A 56 -9.43 5.89 6.86
CA ARG A 56 -9.24 4.47 7.15
C ARG A 56 -9.54 3.62 5.91
N LEU A 57 -8.68 2.65 5.65
CA LEU A 57 -8.82 1.64 4.62
C LEU A 57 -9.36 0.35 5.22
N GLU A 58 -9.91 -0.51 4.38
CA GLU A 58 -10.25 -1.89 4.70
C GLU A 58 -9.48 -2.81 3.77
N ARG A 59 -9.17 -4.02 4.24
CA ARG A 59 -8.65 -5.07 3.38
C ARG A 59 -9.75 -5.44 2.38
N SER A 60 -9.41 -5.46 1.09
CA SER A 60 -10.35 -5.90 0.07
C SER A 60 -10.78 -7.35 0.34
N GLN A 61 -12.02 -7.66 -0.03
CA GLN A 61 -12.47 -9.04 -0.13
C GLN A 61 -11.93 -9.67 -1.41
N LYS A 62 -11.90 -11.00 -1.45
CA LYS A 62 -11.58 -11.75 -2.67
C LYS A 62 -12.39 -11.22 -3.86
N ASN A 63 -11.77 -11.19 -5.03
CA ASN A 63 -12.36 -10.81 -6.32
C ASN A 63 -12.66 -9.31 -6.55
N ILE A 64 -12.35 -8.40 -5.62
CA ILE A 64 -12.46 -6.94 -5.88
C ILE A 64 -11.35 -6.45 -6.84
N GLY A 65 -10.27 -7.24 -6.99
CA GLY A 65 -9.20 -7.01 -7.97
C GLY A 65 -8.05 -6.15 -7.48
N GLY A 66 -8.18 -5.52 -6.30
CA GLY A 66 -7.14 -4.73 -5.65
C GLY A 66 -6.95 -5.11 -4.20
N ASP A 67 -6.03 -4.42 -3.55
CA ASP A 67 -5.61 -4.72 -2.20
C ASP A 67 -6.49 -4.13 -1.11
N TRP A 68 -6.76 -2.83 -1.17
CA TRP A 68 -7.52 -2.14 -0.14
C TRP A 68 -8.69 -1.40 -0.71
N VAL A 69 -9.67 -1.11 0.14
CA VAL A 69 -10.80 -0.24 -0.21
C VAL A 69 -10.96 0.87 0.80
N SER A 70 -11.35 2.05 0.33
CA SER A 70 -11.92 3.08 1.20
C SER A 70 -13.44 3.06 1.09
N ARG A 71 -14.14 3.37 2.19
CA ARG A 71 -15.59 3.51 2.21
C ARG A 71 -16.02 4.97 2.11
N GLY A 72 -17.08 5.21 1.34
CA GLY A 72 -17.76 6.50 1.24
C GLY A 72 -18.92 6.61 2.23
N ALA A 73 -19.72 7.68 2.07
CA ALA A 73 -20.97 7.84 2.81
C ALA A 73 -21.89 6.63 2.56
N GLY A 74 -22.50 6.10 3.63
CA GLY A 74 -23.38 4.92 3.55
C GLY A 74 -22.66 3.57 3.43
N GLY A 75 -21.33 3.53 3.57
CA GLY A 75 -20.56 2.26 3.63
C GLY A 75 -20.28 1.61 2.27
N ALA A 76 -20.63 2.27 1.16
CA ALA A 76 -20.27 1.81 -0.18
C ALA A 76 -18.75 1.94 -0.43
N VAL A 77 -18.20 1.08 -1.29
CA VAL A 77 -16.81 1.22 -1.76
C VAL A 77 -16.69 2.52 -2.55
N ASP A 78 -15.77 3.39 -2.13
CA ASP A 78 -15.44 4.66 -2.80
C ASP A 78 -14.28 4.46 -3.78
N LYS A 79 -13.18 3.87 -3.30
CA LYS A 79 -11.98 3.61 -4.11
C LYS A 79 -11.37 2.27 -3.76
N VAL A 80 -10.73 1.67 -4.76
CA VAL A 80 -9.92 0.45 -4.66
C VAL A 80 -8.47 0.79 -4.94
N TYR A 81 -7.58 0.35 -4.06
CA TYR A 81 -6.14 0.60 -4.08
C TYR A 81 -5.41 -0.72 -4.27
N ASP A 82 -4.32 -0.73 -5.02
CA ASP A 82 -3.55 -1.95 -5.32
C ASP A 82 -2.06 -1.64 -5.17
N ASP A 83 -1.32 -2.44 -4.41
CA ASP A 83 0.12 -2.31 -4.25
C ASP A 83 0.84 -2.78 -5.51
N CYS A 84 1.73 -1.93 -6.00
CA CYS A 84 2.67 -2.27 -7.05
C CYS A 84 4.03 -1.64 -6.73
N SER A 85 4.50 -1.83 -5.50
CA SER A 85 5.78 -1.30 -5.06
C SER A 85 6.97 -2.02 -5.71
N PRO A 86 8.11 -1.34 -5.91
CA PRO A 86 9.31 -1.94 -6.49
C PRO A 86 9.91 -3.03 -5.55
N PRO A 87 10.74 -3.92 -6.12
CA PRO A 87 11.57 -4.81 -5.31
C PRO A 87 12.45 -4.03 -4.33
N ARG A 88 12.84 -4.68 -3.23
CA ARG A 88 13.85 -4.13 -2.32
C ARG A 88 15.21 -4.03 -3.02
N HIS A 89 16.08 -3.18 -2.52
CA HIS A 89 17.44 -2.97 -3.02
C HIS A 89 18.18 -4.25 -3.41
N ALA A 90 18.20 -5.25 -2.53
CA ALA A 90 18.89 -6.53 -2.73
C ALA A 90 18.41 -7.34 -3.96
N PHE A 91 17.18 -7.09 -4.44
CA PHE A 91 16.59 -7.77 -5.58
C PHE A 91 16.27 -6.82 -6.73
N PHE A 92 16.69 -5.56 -6.63
CA PHE A 92 16.23 -4.53 -7.54
C PHE A 92 16.63 -4.85 -8.97
N GLU A 93 17.91 -5.12 -9.21
CA GLU A 93 18.42 -5.37 -10.56
C GLU A 93 17.79 -6.59 -11.24
N THR A 94 17.50 -7.64 -10.47
CA THR A 94 16.94 -8.89 -11.03
C THR A 94 15.42 -8.85 -11.20
N GLN A 95 14.72 -7.97 -10.48
CA GLN A 95 13.25 -7.91 -10.47
C GLN A 95 12.70 -6.60 -11.05
N PHE A 96 13.56 -5.67 -11.47
CA PHE A 96 13.12 -4.35 -11.94
C PHE A 96 12.20 -4.43 -13.16
N ASP A 97 12.54 -5.30 -14.13
CA ASP A 97 11.71 -5.47 -15.33
C ASP A 97 10.35 -6.09 -15.00
N ASN A 98 10.29 -6.99 -14.01
CA ASN A 98 9.04 -7.53 -13.50
C ASN A 98 8.19 -6.44 -12.84
N PHE A 99 8.80 -5.54 -12.06
CA PHE A 99 8.12 -4.37 -11.52
C PHE A 99 7.58 -3.47 -12.64
N ARG A 100 8.39 -3.15 -13.65
CA ARG A 100 7.97 -2.31 -14.78
C ARG A 100 6.76 -2.90 -15.51
N ALA A 101 6.81 -4.19 -15.82
CA ALA A 101 5.70 -4.89 -16.46
C ALA A 101 4.46 -4.93 -15.56
N SER A 102 4.64 -5.20 -14.27
CA SER A 102 3.55 -5.23 -13.30
C SER A 102 2.86 -3.86 -13.17
N LEU A 103 3.63 -2.77 -13.04
CA LEU A 103 3.10 -1.42 -12.93
C LEU A 103 2.26 -1.04 -14.17
N LYS A 104 2.73 -1.40 -15.37
CA LYS A 104 1.97 -1.20 -16.60
C LYS A 104 0.66 -2.00 -16.58
N ARG A 105 0.69 -3.27 -16.20
CA ARG A 105 -0.51 -4.13 -16.11
C ARG A 105 -1.51 -3.58 -15.09
N HIS A 106 -1.08 -3.17 -13.91
CA HIS A 106 -1.95 -2.68 -12.84
C HIS A 106 -2.61 -1.35 -13.21
N THR A 107 -1.91 -0.47 -13.93
CA THR A 107 -2.45 0.83 -14.35
C THR A 107 -3.36 0.75 -15.58
N SER A 108 -3.16 -0.23 -16.47
CA SER A 108 -3.83 -0.28 -17.79
C SER A 108 -4.80 -1.45 -18.00
N GLN A 109 -4.57 -2.60 -17.37
CA GLN A 109 -5.28 -3.85 -17.68
C GLN A 109 -6.17 -4.34 -16.53
N LYS A 110 -5.80 -4.10 -15.27
CA LYS A 110 -6.65 -4.46 -14.13
C LYS A 110 -7.91 -3.56 -14.07
N SER A 111 -9.08 -4.18 -14.19
CA SER A 111 -10.37 -3.52 -13.96
C SER A 111 -10.63 -3.33 -12.45
N GLY A 112 -11.48 -2.35 -12.10
CA GLY A 112 -11.85 -2.08 -10.71
C GLY A 112 -10.81 -1.34 -9.87
N ILE A 113 -9.55 -1.24 -10.34
CA ILE A 113 -8.50 -0.49 -9.65
C ILE A 113 -8.59 1.00 -9.94
N HIS A 114 -8.71 1.79 -8.88
CA HIS A 114 -8.77 3.24 -8.94
C HIS A 114 -7.39 3.86 -8.74
N VAL A 115 -6.59 3.29 -7.83
CA VAL A 115 -5.27 3.79 -7.46
C VAL A 115 -4.27 2.64 -7.41
N VAL A 116 -3.13 2.82 -8.06
CA VAL A 116 -1.97 1.93 -7.94
C VAL A 116 -0.95 2.60 -7.05
N VAL A 117 -0.63 1.97 -5.93
CA VAL A 117 0.26 2.50 -4.89
C VAL A 117 1.68 2.01 -5.16
N VAL A 118 2.63 2.93 -5.21
CA VAL A 118 4.05 2.63 -5.35
C VAL A 118 4.76 3.14 -4.10
N ASP A 119 5.20 2.25 -3.22
CA ASP A 119 5.88 2.62 -1.97
C ASP A 119 7.40 2.36 -2.06
N VAL A 120 8.17 3.44 -2.04
CA VAL A 120 9.65 3.39 -2.07
C VAL A 120 10.30 3.54 -0.68
N ARG A 121 9.52 3.80 0.37
CA ARG A 121 10.02 4.25 1.69
C ARG A 121 10.85 3.21 2.42
N ASN A 122 10.35 1.97 2.43
CA ASN A 122 10.91 0.84 3.18
C ASN A 122 11.51 -0.21 2.24
N ARG A 123 12.20 0.25 1.19
CA ARG A 123 12.77 -0.59 0.13
C ARG A 123 14.30 -0.51 0.07
N ASP A 124 14.90 0.37 0.88
CA ASP A 124 16.34 0.64 0.97
C ASP A 124 16.97 1.00 -0.38
N LEU A 125 16.19 1.58 -1.29
CA LEU A 125 16.63 1.88 -2.65
C LEU A 125 17.70 2.97 -2.65
N THR A 126 18.69 2.83 -3.52
CA THR A 126 19.63 3.92 -3.78
C THR A 126 18.94 5.08 -4.52
N PRO A 127 19.51 6.30 -4.50
CA PRO A 127 18.99 7.42 -5.28
C PRO A 127 18.79 7.10 -6.77
N ASP A 128 19.70 6.33 -7.37
CA ASP A 128 19.58 5.95 -8.79
C ASP A 128 18.49 4.91 -9.04
N GLN A 129 18.27 3.99 -8.10
CA GLN A 129 17.13 3.07 -8.16
C GLN A 129 15.80 3.82 -8.04
N ILE A 130 15.70 4.83 -7.16
CA ILE A 130 14.52 5.72 -7.10
C ILE A 130 14.34 6.46 -8.44
N LYS A 131 15.40 7.03 -9.02
CA LYS A 131 15.31 7.69 -10.35
C LYS A 131 14.78 6.74 -11.42
N ARG A 132 15.19 5.47 -11.41
CA ARG A 132 14.68 4.45 -12.34
C ARG A 132 13.19 4.17 -12.14
N VAL A 133 12.73 4.02 -10.90
CA VAL A 133 11.29 3.90 -10.58
C VAL A 133 10.52 5.11 -11.11
N LEU A 134 11.01 6.32 -10.86
CA LEU A 134 10.40 7.55 -11.34
C LEU A 134 10.39 7.65 -12.87
N SER A 135 11.43 7.15 -13.56
CA SER A 135 11.48 7.09 -15.02
C SER A 135 10.36 6.21 -15.57
N VAL A 136 10.16 5.02 -15.01
CA VAL A 136 9.08 4.12 -15.42
C VAL A 136 7.71 4.78 -15.22
N ILE A 137 7.48 5.47 -14.11
CA ILE A 137 6.21 6.20 -13.88
C ILE A 137 6.03 7.32 -14.92
N LYS A 138 7.11 8.01 -15.31
CA LYS A 138 7.06 9.07 -16.34
C LYS A 138 6.73 8.53 -17.73
N GLU A 139 7.17 7.31 -18.05
CA GLU A 139 6.91 6.61 -19.31
C GLU A 139 5.44 6.14 -19.46
N LEU A 140 4.69 6.06 -18.37
CA LEU A 140 3.26 5.76 -18.42
C LEU A 140 2.49 6.84 -19.19
N SER A 141 1.42 6.42 -19.88
CA SER A 141 0.51 7.36 -20.52
C SER A 141 -0.14 8.30 -19.49
N PRO A 142 -0.62 9.49 -19.88
CA PRO A 142 -1.25 10.43 -18.94
C PRO A 142 -2.41 9.82 -18.13
N GLY A 143 -3.19 8.92 -18.72
CA GLY A 143 -4.29 8.22 -18.04
C GLY A 143 -3.82 7.20 -17.00
N GLU A 144 -2.80 6.41 -17.35
CA GLU A 144 -2.19 5.42 -16.44
C GLU A 144 -1.48 6.11 -15.27
N ARG A 145 -0.70 7.15 -15.58
CA ARG A 145 0.05 7.91 -14.57
C ARG A 145 -0.86 8.58 -13.54
N LYS A 146 -2.05 9.04 -13.93
CA LYS A 146 -3.04 9.60 -13.01
C LYS A 146 -3.55 8.61 -11.95
N LYS A 147 -3.43 7.30 -12.20
CA LYS A 147 -3.78 6.27 -11.22
C LYS A 147 -2.67 6.01 -10.20
N VAL A 148 -1.45 6.48 -10.44
CA VAL A 148 -0.31 6.16 -9.58
C VAL A 148 -0.26 7.13 -8.39
N LEU A 149 -0.22 6.56 -7.18
CA LEU A 149 0.10 7.28 -5.94
C LEU A 149 1.46 6.80 -5.44
N LEU A 150 2.45 7.67 -5.50
CA LEU A 150 3.80 7.39 -5.02
C LEU A 150 3.94 7.78 -3.55
N LEU A 151 4.30 6.83 -2.70
CA LEU A 151 4.68 7.07 -1.31
C LEU A 151 6.20 7.21 -1.22
N VAL A 152 6.64 8.40 -0.79
CA VAL A 152 8.05 8.75 -0.54
C VAL A 152 8.26 9.07 0.93
N ASN A 153 9.48 8.99 1.42
CA ASN A 153 9.78 9.38 2.81
C ASN A 153 9.50 10.89 2.96
N GLU A 154 9.20 11.35 4.17
CA GLU A 154 8.81 12.76 4.42
C GLU A 154 9.83 13.79 3.92
N ASP A 155 11.09 13.38 3.70
CA ASP A 155 12.16 14.22 3.15
C ASP A 155 12.22 14.23 1.61
N GLY A 156 11.36 13.49 0.92
CA GLY A 156 11.44 13.28 -0.53
C GLY A 156 12.73 12.56 -0.98
N HIS A 157 13.45 11.94 -0.06
CA HIS A 157 14.75 11.29 -0.31
C HIS A 157 14.75 9.81 0.10
N ALA A 158 15.55 9.02 -0.63
CA ALA A 158 15.90 7.66 -0.25
C ALA A 158 16.58 7.65 1.14
N PRO A 159 16.44 6.59 1.95
CA PRO A 159 17.23 6.46 3.17
C PRO A 159 18.73 6.58 2.83
N ARG A 160 19.45 7.34 3.66
CA ARG A 160 20.90 7.53 3.54
C ARG A 160 21.68 6.26 3.88
#